data_AF-A0A0S9P9G2-F1
#
_entry.id   AF-A0A0S9P9G2-F1
#
_cell.length_a   1.000
_cell.length_b   1.000
_cell.length_c   1.000
_cell.angle_alpha   90.00
_cell.angle_beta   90.00
_cell.angle_gamma   90.00
#
_symmetry.space_group_name_H-M   'P 1'
#
loop_
_entity.id
_entity.type
_entity.pdbx_description
1 polymer ?
#
loop_
_entity_poly.entity_id
_entity_poly.type
_entity_poly.pdbx_seq_one_letter_code
_entity_poly.pdbx_strand_id
1 'polypeptide(L)'
;MRRLSAYFWQRVLLRLLAAVGIWGGALMVLSFAKSPAFWPQTVGIPVFVVGVVGTLVVFAPMAWSRNAEELDGFTTLNGYARNLEQRDPYSGSVIREAGAPFLDSATFKALIAESKKAVRGAR
;
A
#
# COMPACT_ATOMS: atom_id res chain seq x y z
N MET A 1 -12.05 -18.12 12.73
CA MET A 1 -11.40 -17.89 11.42
C MET A 1 -10.85 -16.47 11.39
N ARG A 2 -9.53 -16.28 11.46
CA ARG A 2 -8.89 -14.95 11.40
C ARG A 2 -9.02 -14.45 9.96
N ARG A 3 -9.83 -13.41 9.71
CA ARG A 3 -9.83 -12.69 8.43
C ARG A 3 -8.43 -12.09 8.26
N LEU A 4 -7.58 -12.73 7.47
CA LEU A 4 -6.33 -12.13 7.01
C LEU A 4 -6.74 -10.81 6.35
N SER A 5 -6.28 -9.70 6.92
CA SER A 5 -6.67 -8.39 6.42
C SER A 5 -6.19 -8.27 4.97
N ALA A 6 -6.96 -7.56 4.13
CA ALA A 6 -6.60 -7.31 2.73
C ALA A 6 -5.16 -6.76 2.58
N TYR A 7 -4.63 -6.16 3.66
CA TYR A 7 -3.29 -5.60 3.79
C TYR A 7 -2.17 -6.64 3.85
N PHE A 8 -2.40 -7.82 4.45
CA PHE A 8 -1.43 -8.92 4.41
C PHE A 8 -1.23 -9.39 2.97
N TRP A 9 -2.32 -9.54 2.23
CA TRP A 9 -2.32 -9.94 0.83
C TRP A 9 -1.62 -8.92 -0.06
N GLN A 10 -1.82 -7.62 0.17
CA GLN A 10 -1.13 -6.57 -0.60
C GLN A 10 0.40 -6.63 -0.43
N ARG A 11 0.90 -6.88 0.79
CA ARG A 11 2.34 -6.98 1.07
C ARG A 11 2.96 -8.22 0.42
N VAL A 12 2.24 -9.33 0.44
CA VAL A 12 2.62 -10.57 -0.26
C VAL A 12 2.61 -10.33 -1.78
N LEU A 13 1.59 -9.66 -2.31
CA LEU A 13 1.45 -9.36 -3.74
C LEU A 13 2.62 -8.51 -4.26
N LEU A 14 3.00 -7.44 -3.55
CA LEU A 14 4.13 -6.58 -3.94
C LEU A 14 5.46 -7.34 -3.95
N ARG A 15 5.70 -8.22 -2.98
CA ARG A 15 6.91 -9.06 -2.93
C ARG A 15 6.95 -10.08 -4.06
N LEU A 16 5.80 -10.70 -4.35
CA LEU A 16 5.68 -11.63 -5.47
C LEU A 16 5.86 -10.91 -6.80
N LEU A 17 5.31 -9.70 -6.98
CA LEU A 17 5.48 -8.89 -8.18
C LEU A 17 6.93 -8.49 -8.40
N ALA A 18 7.67 -8.11 -7.34
CA ALA A 18 9.09 -7.83 -7.44
C ALA A 18 9.88 -9.09 -7.85
N ALA A 19 9.60 -10.24 -7.23
CA ALA A 19 10.24 -11.50 -7.58
C ALA A 19 9.94 -11.93 -9.02
N VAL A 20 8.67 -11.83 -9.46
CA VAL A 20 8.22 -12.10 -10.83
C VAL A 20 8.87 -11.12 -11.81
N GLY A 21 8.99 -9.84 -11.45
CA GLY A 21 9.71 -8.81 -12.19
C GLY A 21 11.16 -9.21 -12.47
N ILE A 22 11.89 -9.61 -11.43
CA ILE A 22 13.29 -10.05 -11.51
C ILE A 22 13.41 -11.32 -12.35
N TRP A 23 12.56 -12.32 -12.10
CA TRP A 23 12.56 -13.58 -12.83
C TRP A 23 12.21 -13.39 -14.32
N GLY A 24 11.18 -12.59 -14.62
CA GLY A 24 10.78 -12.26 -15.98
C GLY A 24 11.85 -11.47 -16.73
N GLY A 25 12.51 -10.53 -16.05
CA GLY A 25 13.67 -9.80 -16.61
C GLY A 25 14.85 -10.71 -16.92
N ALA A 26 15.17 -11.66 -16.04
CA ALA A 26 16.23 -12.65 -16.27
C ALA A 26 15.91 -13.58 -17.45
N LEU A 27 14.66 -14.06 -17.55
CA LEU A 27 14.18 -14.85 -18.68
C LEU A 27 14.21 -14.06 -19.99
N MET A 28 13.91 -12.76 -19.95
CA MET A 28 14.05 -11.86 -21.09
C MET A 28 15.50 -11.81 -21.59
N VAL A 29 16.45 -11.54 -20.70
CA VAL A 29 17.88 -11.49 -21.06
C VAL A 29 18.35 -12.82 -21.64
N LEU A 30 17.94 -13.95 -21.04
CA LEU A 30 18.23 -15.29 -21.55
C LEU A 30 17.57 -15.57 -22.91
N SER A 31 16.37 -15.04 -23.15
CA SER A 31 15.69 -15.15 -24.44
C SER A 31 16.47 -14.42 -25.54
N PHE A 32 16.97 -13.22 -25.27
CA PHE A 32 17.82 -12.49 -26.22
C PHE A 32 19.14 -13.22 -26.51
N ALA A 33 19.70 -13.92 -25.52
CA ALA A 33 20.98 -14.62 -25.68
C ALA A 33 20.88 -15.92 -26.50
N LYS A 34 19.74 -16.62 -26.50
CA LYS A 34 19.63 -17.97 -27.09
C LYS A 34 18.66 -18.12 -28.26
N SER A 35 17.68 -17.23 -28.44
CA SER A 35 16.71 -17.39 -29.53
C SER A 35 16.17 -16.04 -29.98
N PRO A 36 16.40 -15.61 -31.24
CA PRO A 36 15.78 -14.41 -31.81
C PRO A 36 14.32 -14.71 -32.18
N ALA A 37 13.52 -15.16 -31.21
CA ALA A 37 12.10 -15.38 -31.41
C ALA A 37 11.40 -14.02 -31.40
N PHE A 38 11.06 -13.53 -32.59
CA PHE A 38 10.49 -12.19 -32.81
C PHE A 38 9.18 -11.94 -32.05
N TRP A 39 8.31 -12.95 -31.93
CA TRP A 39 6.96 -12.79 -31.35
C TRP A 39 6.92 -12.65 -29.82
N PRO A 40 7.59 -13.50 -29.03
CA PRO A 40 7.68 -13.32 -27.58
C PRO A 40 8.34 -11.99 -27.19
N GLN A 41 9.29 -11.52 -28.00
CA GLN A 41 10.05 -10.31 -27.73
C GLN A 41 9.29 -9.03 -28.08
N THR A 42 8.52 -9.03 -29.17
CA THR A 42 7.78 -7.83 -29.61
C THR A 42 6.48 -7.61 -28.83
N VAL A 43 5.83 -8.67 -28.34
CA VAL A 43 4.52 -8.56 -27.68
C VAL A 43 4.57 -8.96 -26.21
N GLY A 44 5.26 -10.05 -25.87
CA GLY A 44 5.34 -10.52 -24.48
C GLY A 44 6.06 -9.54 -23.56
N ILE A 45 7.17 -8.97 -24.03
CA ILE A 45 8.00 -8.03 -23.25
C ILE A 45 7.24 -6.73 -22.94
N PRO A 46 6.66 -6.01 -23.93
CA PRO A 46 5.92 -4.79 -23.61
C PRO A 46 4.72 -5.05 -22.71
N VAL A 47 3.99 -6.15 -22.92
CA VAL A 47 2.84 -6.51 -22.06
C VAL A 47 3.28 -6.79 -20.63
N PHE A 48 4.38 -7.51 -20.44
CA PHE A 48 4.95 -7.76 -19.12
C PHE A 48 5.42 -6.48 -18.44
N VAL A 49 6.18 -5.64 -19.15
CA VAL A 49 6.69 -4.37 -18.63
C VAL A 49 5.53 -3.43 -18.27
N VAL A 50 4.55 -3.26 -19.15
CA VAL A 50 3.35 -2.45 -18.88
C VAL A 50 2.57 -3.01 -17.69
N GLY A 51 2.43 -4.33 -17.59
CA GLY A 51 1.77 -4.98 -16.46
C GLY A 51 2.47 -4.72 -15.13
N VAL A 52 3.79 -4.92 -15.08
CA VAL A 52 4.59 -4.69 -13.86
C VAL A 52 4.62 -3.22 -13.50
N VAL A 53 4.94 -2.34 -14.45
CA VAL A 53 5.01 -0.88 -14.23
C VAL A 53 3.65 -0.33 -13.83
N GLY A 54 2.58 -0.69 -14.53
CA GLY A 54 1.22 -0.25 -14.19
C GLY A 54 0.82 -0.69 -12.78
N THR A 55 1.16 -1.91 -12.39
CA THR A 55 0.90 -2.39 -11.03
C THR A 55 1.70 -1.61 -9.99
N LEU A 56 2.99 -1.34 -10.24
CA LEU A 56 3.81 -0.54 -9.34
C LEU A 56 3.29 0.89 -9.19
N VAL A 57 2.88 1.55 -10.28
CA VAL A 57 2.34 2.92 -10.24
C VAL A 57 1.07 2.99 -9.38
N VAL A 58 0.20 1.98 -9.44
CA VAL A 58 -1.03 1.95 -8.65
C VAL A 58 -0.77 1.69 -7.16
N PHE A 59 0.15 0.79 -6.82
CA PHE A 59 0.32 0.33 -5.44
C PHE A 59 1.50 0.97 -4.67
N ALA A 60 2.52 1.49 -5.34
CA ALA A 60 3.69 2.08 -4.70
C ALA A 60 3.38 3.34 -3.87
N PRO A 61 2.52 4.29 -4.30
CA PRO A 61 2.20 5.46 -3.49
C PRO A 61 1.57 5.10 -2.14
N MET A 62 0.69 4.09 -2.14
CA MET A 62 0.05 3.60 -0.92
C MET A 62 1.03 2.88 0.01
N ALA A 63 2.00 2.16 -0.55
CA ALA A 63 3.07 1.55 0.24
C ALA A 63 4.02 2.61 0.82
N TRP A 64 4.32 3.66 0.06
CA TRP A 64 5.18 4.76 0.47
C TRP A 64 4.56 5.57 1.61
N SER A 65 3.31 6.02 1.46
CA SER A 65 2.63 6.81 2.49
C SER A 65 2.51 6.03 3.80
N ARG A 66 2.23 4.73 3.74
CA ARG A 66 2.22 3.87 4.93
C ARG A 66 3.58 3.69 5.56
N ASN A 67 4.64 3.54 4.76
CA ASN A 67 5.99 3.45 5.31
C ASN A 67 6.39 4.75 6.00
N ALA A 68 5.98 5.90 5.45
CA ALA A 68 6.16 7.19 6.12
C ALA A 68 5.39 7.24 7.45
N GLU A 69 4.10 6.87 7.48
CA GLU A 69 3.32 6.80 8.72
C GLU A 69 3.95 5.85 9.77
N GLU A 70 4.43 4.67 9.34
CA GLU A 70 5.12 3.71 10.22
C GLU A 70 6.45 4.25 10.75
N LEU A 71 7.24 4.95 9.92
CA LEU A 71 8.49 5.59 10.33
C LEU A 71 8.25 6.75 11.30
N ASP A 72 7.18 7.50 11.09
CA ASP A 72 6.78 8.60 11.96
C ASP A 72 6.07 8.12 13.24
N GLY A 73 5.82 6.80 13.36
CA GLY A 73 5.27 6.18 14.57
C GLY A 73 3.75 6.31 14.74
N PHE A 74 3.01 6.71 13.70
CA PHE A 74 1.56 6.90 13.77
C PHE A 74 0.79 6.17 12.64
N THR A 75 -0.53 6.17 12.72
CA THR A 75 -1.45 5.68 11.69
C THR A 75 -2.73 6.47 11.67
N THR A 76 -3.30 6.68 10.49
CA THR A 76 -4.61 7.33 10.32
C THR A 76 -5.76 6.34 10.18
N LEU A 77 -5.49 5.03 10.20
CA LEU A 77 -6.47 3.97 9.94
C LEU A 77 -6.88 3.23 11.23
N ASN A 78 -8.18 3.02 11.41
CA ASN A 78 -8.70 2.23 12.53
C ASN A 78 -8.42 0.73 12.36
N GLY A 79 -8.08 0.05 13.46
CA GLY A 79 -7.82 -1.39 13.47
C GLY A 79 -6.53 -1.82 12.75
N TYR A 80 -5.69 -0.87 12.35
CA TYR A 80 -4.51 -1.15 11.53
C TYR A 80 -3.34 -1.69 12.36
N ALA A 81 -2.81 -0.86 13.26
CA ALA A 81 -1.62 -1.17 14.04
C ALA A 81 -1.79 -0.65 15.46
N ARG A 82 -1.86 -1.56 16.43
CA ARG A 82 -2.06 -1.18 17.84
C ARG A 82 -0.82 -0.50 18.41
N ASN A 83 0.36 -0.88 17.93
CA ASN A 83 1.67 -0.36 18.35
C ASN A 83 1.99 1.05 17.83
N LEU A 84 1.15 1.62 16.95
CA LEU A 84 1.30 2.99 16.46
C LEU A 84 0.26 3.90 17.12
N GLU A 85 0.60 5.16 17.28
CA GLU A 85 -0.38 6.20 17.63
C GLU A 85 -1.42 6.32 16.52
N GLN A 86 -2.70 6.47 16.87
CA GLN A 86 -3.73 6.77 15.87
C GLN A 86 -3.98 8.27 15.84
N ARG A 87 -3.80 8.89 14.68
CA ARG A 87 -3.99 10.33 14.49
C ARG A 87 -5.15 10.62 13.57
N ASP A 88 -5.75 11.79 13.76
CA ASP A 88 -6.77 12.32 12.87
C ASP A 88 -6.13 12.74 11.53
N PRO A 89 -6.63 12.27 10.38
CA PRO A 89 -6.06 12.62 9.08
C PRO A 89 -6.25 14.09 8.68
N TYR A 90 -7.17 14.82 9.32
CA TYR A 90 -7.46 16.22 9.02
C TYR A 90 -6.79 17.18 10.02
N SER A 91 -6.89 16.91 11.31
CA SER A 91 -6.32 17.79 12.35
C SER A 91 -4.92 17.39 12.80
N GLY A 92 -4.46 16.16 12.51
CA GLY A 92 -3.16 15.63 12.97
C GLY A 92 -3.09 15.32 14.47
N SER A 93 -4.18 15.54 15.21
CA SER A 93 -4.27 15.29 16.65
C SER A 93 -4.30 13.80 16.97
N VAL A 94 -3.74 13.42 18.11
CA VAL A 94 -3.77 12.02 18.59
C VAL A 94 -5.18 11.66 19.04
N ILE A 95 -5.76 10.63 18.43
CA ILE A 95 -7.07 10.06 18.76
C ILE A 95 -6.89 8.87 19.72
N ARG A 96 -5.81 8.09 19.54
CA ARG A 96 -5.49 6.91 20.37
C ARG A 96 -3.99 6.78 20.53
N GLU A 97 -3.52 6.53 21.74
CA GLU A 97 -2.10 6.25 22.00
C GLU A 97 -1.66 4.88 21.51
N ALA A 98 -0.36 4.73 21.27
CA ALA A 98 0.24 3.42 20.99
C ALA A 98 -0.04 2.44 22.14
N GLY A 99 -0.43 1.20 21.82
CA GLY A 99 -0.77 0.16 22.79
C GLY A 99 -2.21 0.22 23.33
N ALA A 100 -2.92 1.35 23.21
CA ALA A 100 -4.30 1.46 23.67
C ALA A 100 -5.25 0.57 22.83
N PRO A 101 -6.42 0.14 23.38
CA PRO A 101 -7.39 -0.66 22.64
C PRO A 101 -7.93 0.07 21.42
N PHE A 102 -8.31 -0.67 20.37
CA PHE A 102 -8.92 -0.07 19.19
C PHE A 102 -10.25 0.58 19.53
N LEU A 103 -10.49 1.74 18.91
CA LEU A 103 -11.77 2.42 18.98
C LEU A 103 -12.82 1.66 18.18
N ASP A 104 -14.05 1.68 18.66
CA ASP A 104 -15.17 1.20 17.86
C ASP A 104 -15.27 2.00 16.55
N SER A 105 -15.71 1.33 15.48
CA SER A 105 -15.78 1.96 14.16
C SER A 105 -16.73 3.15 14.12
N ALA A 106 -17.82 3.15 14.89
CA ALA A 106 -18.76 4.26 14.91
C ALA A 106 -18.12 5.48 15.59
N THR A 107 -17.48 5.26 16.75
CA THR A 107 -16.77 6.31 17.49
C THR A 107 -15.67 6.95 16.65
N PHE A 108 -14.84 6.12 16.00
CA PHE A 108 -13.76 6.64 15.16
C PHE A 108 -14.28 7.50 13.99
N LYS A 109 -15.34 7.05 13.32
CA LYS A 109 -15.95 7.81 12.22
C LYS A 109 -16.57 9.12 12.70
N ALA A 110 -17.18 9.13 13.89
CA ALA A 110 -17.76 10.34 14.48
C ALA A 110 -16.67 11.40 14.74
N LEU A 111 -15.56 11.00 15.37
CA LEU A 111 -14.42 11.89 15.64
C LEU A 111 -13.85 12.50 14.35
N ILE A 112 -13.60 11.68 13.33
CA ILE A 112 -13.11 12.17 12.03
C ILE A 112 -14.12 13.11 11.35
N ALA A 113 -15.43 12.81 11.44
CA ALA A 113 -16.47 13.64 10.84
C ALA A 113 -16.53 15.03 11.50
N GLU A 114 -16.32 15.09 12.82
CA GLU A 114 -16.26 16.34 13.57
C GLU A 114 -15.03 17.17 13.19
N SER A 115 -13.83 16.57 13.22
CA SER A 115 -12.59 17.25 12.81
C SER A 115 -12.68 17.78 11.38
N LYS A 116 -13.27 17.01 10.46
CA LYS A 116 -13.47 17.43 9.07
C LYS A 116 -14.37 18.66 8.95
N LYS A 117 -15.42 18.75 9.77
CA LYS A 117 -16.31 19.92 9.81
C LYS A 117 -15.57 21.14 10.37
N ALA A 118 -14.82 20.97 11.46
CA ALA A 118 -14.04 22.04 12.07
C ALA A 118 -13.03 22.65 11.08
N VAL A 119 -12.27 21.80 10.37
CA VAL A 119 -11.29 22.26 9.36
C VAL A 119 -11.96 22.96 8.17
N ARG A 120 -13.17 22.54 7.78
CA ARG A 120 -13.92 23.17 6.68
C ARG A 120 -14.57 24.50 7.07
N GLY A 121 -14.97 24.67 8.33
CA GLY A 121 -15.56 25.91 8.84
C GLY A 121 -14.51 26.98 9.20
N ALA A 122 -13.25 26.59 9.39
CA ALA A 122 -12.13 27.48 9.66
C ALA A 122 -11.47 28.07 8.38
N ARG A 123 -11.95 27.69 7.19
CA ARG A 123 -11.54 28.22 5.89
C ARG A 123 -12.61 29.12 5.31
#